data_AF-A0AAD9PIE8-F1
#
_entry.id   AF-A0AAD9PIE8-F1
#
_cell.length_a   1.000
_cell.length_b   1.000
_cell.length_c   1.000
_cell.angle_alpha   90.00
_cell.angle_beta   90.00
_cell.angle_gamma   90.00
#
_symmetry.space_group_name_H-M   'P 1'
#
loop_
_entity.id
_entity.type
_entity.pdbx_description
1 polymer ?
#
loop_
_entity_poly.entity_id
_entity_poly.type
_entity_poly.pdbx_seq_one_letter_code
_entity_poly.pdbx_strand_id
1 'polypeptide(L)'
;MNGRKDIFEPREPFHIVAVLNECLVNFTPLEHIEAQLHDIIKSLVLQNVSQLTIYEANGRVLGRFSQRFKKKGVQFLVLYAIFKRENGSIELCLEPNANAAMSIYFINHMHARQIFDIPHPCLYEYTSKATQTINGTHDKRVQYQIPSSECITQPLVEDYACTIDKCRVRMPQVVIVCRLSLQGAICYILKWLLLDVALNPSGLYIKFSSLIGAICKNVASRLLGSVAIIYPFGKCGIPPWFLAESELYQFFDFGPLVFQEALETFNTTERKFGK
;
A
#
# COMPACT_ATOMS: atom_id res chain seq x y z
N MET A 1 15.84 -35.32 -22.48
CA MET A 1 14.44 -35.02 -22.84
C MET A 1 14.34 -33.53 -23.12
N ASN A 2 13.93 -33.20 -24.34
CA ASN A 2 13.70 -31.85 -24.81
C ASN A 2 12.50 -31.21 -24.11
N GLY A 3 12.57 -29.89 -23.93
CA GLY A 3 11.44 -29.01 -24.20
C GLY A 3 10.42 -28.86 -23.07
N ARG A 4 10.56 -27.75 -22.34
CA ARG A 4 9.72 -26.57 -22.57
C ARG A 4 10.51 -25.35 -22.10
N LYS A 5 10.94 -24.56 -23.08
CA LYS A 5 11.03 -23.11 -22.89
C LYS A 5 9.61 -22.71 -22.57
N ASP A 6 9.34 -22.39 -21.31
CA ASP A 6 8.13 -21.65 -20.99
C ASP A 6 8.26 -20.33 -21.74
N ILE A 7 7.53 -20.30 -22.84
CA ILE A 7 7.12 -19.14 -23.59
C ILE A 7 6.79 -18.08 -22.54
N PHE A 8 7.37 -16.89 -22.66
CA PHE A 8 7.01 -15.74 -21.84
C PHE A 8 5.49 -15.59 -21.88
N GLU A 9 4.81 -16.15 -20.87
CA GLU A 9 3.44 -15.81 -20.57
C GLU A 9 3.43 -14.29 -20.40
N PRO A 10 2.40 -13.59 -20.91
CA PRO A 10 2.28 -12.16 -20.64
C PRO A 10 2.34 -11.98 -19.13
N ARG A 11 3.43 -11.36 -18.64
CA ARG A 11 3.63 -11.09 -17.22
C ARG A 11 2.36 -10.45 -16.71
N GLU A 12 1.65 -11.16 -15.85
CA GLU A 12 0.36 -10.70 -15.37
C GLU A 12 0.48 -9.28 -14.82
N PRO A 13 -0.50 -8.39 -15.08
CA PRO A 13 -0.47 -7.05 -14.57
C PRO A 13 -0.29 -7.05 -13.05
N PHE A 14 0.85 -6.48 -12.63
CA PHE A 14 1.26 -6.38 -11.25
C PHE A 14 0.64 -5.14 -10.61
N HIS A 15 -0.02 -5.33 -9.48
CA HIS A 15 -0.72 -4.31 -8.71
C HIS A 15 -0.09 -4.16 -7.33
N ILE A 16 0.37 -2.95 -7.05
CA ILE A 16 0.91 -2.55 -5.75
C ILE A 16 -0.07 -1.61 -5.06
N VAL A 17 -0.28 -1.81 -3.77
CA VAL A 17 -0.94 -0.83 -2.90
C VAL A 17 0.11 -0.20 -1.98
N ALA A 18 0.16 1.13 -1.94
CA ALA A 18 0.89 1.90 -0.97
C ALA A 18 -0.07 2.47 0.09
N VAL A 19 0.10 2.07 1.35
CA VAL A 19 -0.67 2.58 2.48
C VAL A 19 0.15 3.64 3.20
N LEU A 20 -0.28 4.89 3.11
CA LEU A 20 0.39 6.02 3.75
C LEU A 20 -0.16 6.24 5.15
N ASN A 21 0.68 6.08 6.16
CA ASN A 21 0.27 6.30 7.54
C ASN A 21 -0.06 7.78 7.81
N GLU A 22 -1.05 8.04 8.68
CA GLU A 22 -1.45 9.40 9.04
C GLU A 22 -0.25 10.26 9.54
N CYS A 23 0.69 9.69 10.31
CA CYS A 23 1.85 10.45 10.78
C CYS A 23 2.78 10.84 9.62
N LEU A 24 3.00 9.95 8.65
CA LEU A 24 3.79 10.27 7.46
C LEU A 24 3.17 11.48 6.74
N VAL A 25 1.86 11.43 6.50
CA VAL A 25 1.15 12.46 5.72
C VAL A 25 0.99 13.76 6.52
N ASN A 26 0.87 13.69 7.84
CA ASN A 26 0.74 14.87 8.69
C ASN A 26 2.05 15.61 8.92
N PHE A 27 3.19 14.88 8.96
CA PHE A 27 4.49 15.44 9.33
C PHE A 27 5.45 15.58 8.15
N THR A 28 5.07 15.16 6.95
CA THR A 28 5.82 15.40 5.71
C THR A 28 5.06 16.39 4.81
N PRO A 29 5.73 17.43 4.26
CA PRO A 29 5.09 18.34 3.30
C PRO A 29 4.47 17.58 2.12
N LEU A 30 3.26 17.95 1.71
CA LEU A 30 2.55 17.25 0.62
C LEU A 30 3.28 17.38 -0.71
N GLU A 31 3.99 18.49 -0.94
CA GLU A 31 4.88 18.71 -2.09
C GLU A 31 5.99 17.66 -2.15
N HIS A 32 6.52 17.27 -0.99
CA HIS A 32 7.57 16.26 -0.90
C HIS A 32 7.01 14.86 -1.16
N ILE A 33 5.84 14.53 -0.59
CA ILE A 33 5.14 13.26 -0.89
C ILE A 33 4.83 13.16 -2.38
N GLU A 34 4.38 14.25 -2.99
CA GLU A 34 4.08 14.32 -4.42
C GLU A 34 5.33 14.11 -5.30
N ALA A 35 6.47 14.71 -4.94
CA ALA A 35 7.73 14.47 -5.62
C ALA A 35 8.19 13.01 -5.50
N GLN A 36 8.18 12.45 -4.29
CA GLN A 36 8.51 11.04 -4.05
C GLN A 36 7.58 10.09 -4.81
N LEU A 37 6.28 10.40 -4.88
CA LEU A 37 5.33 9.63 -5.67
C LEU A 37 5.71 9.60 -7.15
N HIS A 38 6.14 10.73 -7.72
CA HIS A 38 6.57 10.79 -9.12
C HIS A 38 7.78 9.89 -9.38
N ASP A 39 8.78 9.93 -8.49
CA ASP A 39 9.97 9.07 -8.57
C ASP A 39 9.62 7.58 -8.39
N ILE A 40 8.70 7.26 -7.45
CA ILE A 40 8.18 5.91 -7.25
C ILE A 40 7.48 5.43 -8.52
N ILE A 41 6.55 6.20 -9.08
CA ILE A 41 5.80 5.81 -10.29
C ILE A 41 6.79 5.57 -11.43
N LYS A 42 7.79 6.44 -11.61
CA LYS A 42 8.82 6.26 -12.63
C LYS A 42 9.57 4.93 -12.45
N SER A 43 10.01 4.64 -11.23
CA SER A 43 10.68 3.36 -10.90
C SER A 43 9.78 2.15 -11.17
N LEU A 44 8.53 2.22 -10.75
CA LEU A 44 7.57 1.12 -10.88
C LEU A 44 7.19 0.85 -12.35
N VAL A 45 7.05 1.88 -13.18
CA VAL A 45 6.82 1.69 -14.63
C VAL A 45 8.00 0.96 -15.27
N LEU A 46 9.25 1.30 -14.91
CA LEU A 46 10.45 0.61 -15.41
C LEU A 46 10.50 -0.86 -14.98
N GLN A 47 9.87 -1.19 -13.85
CA GLN A 47 9.74 -2.55 -13.35
C GLN A 47 8.52 -3.30 -13.92
N ASN A 48 7.81 -2.73 -14.91
CA ASN A 48 6.59 -3.27 -15.51
C ASN A 48 5.43 -3.45 -14.52
N VAL A 49 5.36 -2.61 -13.49
CA VAL A 49 4.19 -2.53 -12.62
C VAL A 49 3.08 -1.80 -13.36
N SER A 50 1.92 -2.43 -13.43
CA SER A 50 0.79 -1.95 -14.25
C SER A 50 -0.21 -1.11 -13.46
N GLN A 51 -0.27 -1.31 -12.15
CA GLN A 51 -1.26 -0.68 -11.28
C GLN A 51 -0.61 -0.27 -9.96
N LEU A 52 -0.90 0.96 -9.52
CA LEU A 52 -0.50 1.48 -8.22
C LEU A 52 -1.71 2.10 -7.53
N THR A 53 -2.06 1.61 -6.35
CA THR A 53 -3.09 2.21 -5.51
C THR A 53 -2.47 2.92 -4.31
N ILE A 54 -2.70 4.21 -4.18
CA ILE A 54 -2.33 5.02 -3.02
C ILE A 54 -3.53 5.13 -2.09
N TYR A 55 -3.42 4.49 -0.93
CA TYR A 55 -4.41 4.58 0.13
C TYR A 55 -3.91 5.48 1.27
N GLU A 56 -4.67 6.53 1.55
CA GLU A 56 -4.46 7.39 2.71
C GLU A 56 -5.81 7.68 3.36
N ALA A 57 -5.96 7.31 4.62
CA ALA A 57 -7.27 7.27 5.29
C ALA A 57 -8.00 8.62 5.22
N ASN A 58 -7.33 9.74 5.49
CA ASN A 58 -7.97 11.06 5.57
C ASN A 58 -8.19 11.74 4.22
N GLY A 59 -7.72 11.16 3.11
CA GLY A 59 -7.84 11.72 1.78
C GLY A 59 -7.08 13.03 1.53
N ARG A 60 -6.06 13.38 2.33
CA ARG A 60 -5.19 14.55 2.13
C ARG A 60 -4.40 14.45 0.83
N VAL A 61 -3.81 13.28 0.57
CA VAL A 61 -3.05 13.03 -0.67
C VAL A 61 -4.00 13.04 -1.86
N LEU A 62 -5.14 12.33 -1.76
CA LEU A 62 -6.21 12.39 -2.76
C LEU A 62 -6.65 13.84 -3.03
N GLY A 63 -6.89 14.63 -1.99
CA GLY A 63 -7.31 16.03 -2.10
C GLY A 63 -6.28 16.90 -2.82
N ARG A 64 -4.99 16.72 -2.52
CA ARG A 64 -3.88 17.42 -3.20
C ARG A 64 -3.86 17.15 -4.71
N PHE A 65 -3.89 15.88 -5.10
CA PHE A 65 -3.90 15.51 -6.52
C PHE A 65 -5.20 15.93 -7.21
N SER A 66 -6.34 15.79 -6.53
CA SER A 66 -7.65 16.23 -7.04
C SER A 66 -7.66 17.71 -7.37
N GLN A 67 -7.09 18.56 -6.50
CA GLN A 67 -6.91 19.99 -6.76
C GLN A 67 -6.00 20.26 -7.95
N ARG A 68 -4.84 19.59 -8.02
CA ARG A 68 -3.87 19.75 -9.13
C ARG A 68 -4.50 19.41 -10.49
N PHE A 69 -5.32 18.37 -10.53
CA PHE A 69 -6.01 17.91 -11.75
C PHE A 69 -7.43 18.49 -11.91
N LYS A 70 -7.78 19.54 -11.15
CA LYS A 70 -9.07 20.26 -11.22
C LYS A 70 -10.30 19.36 -11.08
N LYS A 71 -10.19 18.23 -10.36
CA LYS A 71 -11.31 17.35 -10.00
C LYS A 71 -11.75 17.71 -8.58
N LYS A 72 -12.99 18.17 -8.39
CA LYS A 72 -13.51 18.60 -7.07
C LYS A 72 -14.47 17.57 -6.49
N GLY A 73 -14.45 17.39 -5.17
CA GLY A 73 -15.43 16.56 -4.45
C GLY A 73 -15.36 15.06 -4.73
N VAL A 74 -14.24 14.57 -5.27
CA VAL A 74 -14.11 13.16 -5.65
C VAL A 74 -13.72 12.30 -4.45
N GLN A 75 -14.30 11.10 -4.36
CA GLN A 75 -14.01 10.11 -3.32
C GLN A 75 -12.83 9.19 -3.69
N PHE A 76 -12.46 9.18 -4.96
CA PHE A 76 -11.29 8.52 -5.51
C PHE A 76 -10.77 9.35 -6.69
N LEU A 77 -9.54 9.10 -7.13
CA LEU A 77 -8.96 9.69 -8.32
C LEU A 77 -8.19 8.64 -9.10
N VAL A 78 -8.49 8.53 -10.40
CA VAL A 78 -7.70 7.72 -11.34
C VAL A 78 -6.84 8.66 -12.17
N LEU A 79 -5.54 8.36 -12.22
CA LEU A 79 -4.55 8.96 -13.10
C LEU A 79 -3.82 7.86 -13.87
N TYR A 80 -3.18 8.27 -14.96
CA TYR A 80 -2.51 7.41 -15.90
C TYR A 80 -1.09 7.90 -16.10
N ALA A 81 -0.12 7.01 -15.89
CA ALA A 81 1.29 7.30 -16.08
C ALA A 81 1.68 7.02 -17.53
N ILE A 82 2.15 8.06 -18.21
CA ILE A 82 2.62 7.99 -19.60
C ILE A 82 4.01 8.61 -19.71
N PHE A 83 4.83 8.04 -20.58
CA PHE A 83 6.07 8.67 -20.99
C PHE A 83 5.82 9.56 -22.19
N LYS A 84 6.06 10.86 -22.05
CA LYS A 84 6.02 11.81 -23.16
C LYS A 84 7.42 12.23 -23.53
N ARG A 85 7.62 12.51 -24.81
CA ARG A 85 8.84 13.15 -25.29
C ARG A 85 8.60 14.66 -25.35
N GLU A 86 9.26 15.41 -24.49
CA GLU A 86 9.23 16.87 -24.48
C GLU A 86 10.66 17.39 -24.62
N ASN A 87 10.92 18.31 -25.56
CA ASN A 87 12.24 18.93 -25.77
C ASN A 87 13.43 17.94 -25.91
N GLY A 88 13.18 16.73 -26.42
CA GLY A 88 14.20 15.70 -26.58
C GLY A 88 14.44 14.80 -25.36
N SER A 89 13.90 15.14 -24.18
CA SER A 89 13.87 14.27 -23.00
C SER A 89 12.59 13.41 -22.97
N ILE A 90 12.67 12.23 -22.37
CA ILE A 90 11.50 11.41 -22.03
C ILE A 90 11.13 11.72 -20.59
N GLU A 91 9.93 12.26 -20.39
CA GLU A 91 9.41 12.64 -19.08
C GLU A 91 8.17 11.82 -18.72
N LEU A 92 8.02 11.51 -17.44
CA LEU A 92 6.84 10.86 -16.92
C LEU A 92 5.77 11.93 -16.65
N CYS A 93 4.64 11.82 -17.33
CA CYS A 93 3.47 12.67 -17.13
C CYS A 93 2.32 11.86 -16.52
N LEU A 94 1.52 12.53 -15.70
CA LEU A 94 0.29 11.97 -15.15
C LEU A 94 -0.92 12.64 -15.82
N GLU A 95 -1.83 11.83 -16.35
CA GLU A 95 -3.01 12.31 -17.06
C GLU A 95 -4.30 11.64 -16.59
N PRO A 96 -5.46 12.31 -16.68
CA PRO A 96 -6.73 11.74 -16.25
C PRO A 96 -7.35 10.75 -17.25
N ASN A 97 -6.91 10.70 -18.52
CA ASN A 97 -7.46 9.82 -19.57
C ASN A 97 -6.37 9.47 -20.59
N ALA A 98 -5.77 8.27 -20.54
CA ALA A 98 -4.77 7.85 -21.54
C ALA A 98 -4.66 6.31 -21.66
N ASN A 99 -4.21 5.82 -22.82
CA ASN A 99 -3.63 4.48 -22.95
C ASN A 99 -2.25 4.50 -22.29
N ALA A 100 -2.18 3.98 -21.07
CA ALA A 100 -1.08 4.26 -20.16
C ALA A 100 -0.18 3.06 -19.90
N ALA A 101 1.05 3.33 -19.49
CA ALA A 101 1.96 2.29 -19.00
C ALA A 101 1.55 1.80 -17.61
N MET A 102 0.89 2.66 -16.81
CA MET A 102 0.41 2.34 -15.47
C MET A 102 -0.87 3.12 -15.14
N SER A 103 -1.81 2.47 -14.45
CA SER A 103 -2.96 3.11 -13.82
C SER A 103 -2.69 3.39 -12.35
N ILE A 104 -3.00 4.60 -11.89
CA ILE A 104 -2.76 5.05 -10.52
C ILE A 104 -4.08 5.43 -9.87
N TYR A 105 -4.40 4.80 -8.75
CA TYR A 105 -5.64 5.00 -8.02
C TYR A 105 -5.33 5.69 -6.70
N PHE A 106 -6.02 6.78 -6.39
CA PHE A 106 -5.99 7.39 -5.07
C PHE A 106 -7.31 7.14 -4.38
N ILE A 107 -7.28 6.52 -3.21
CA ILE A 107 -8.48 6.18 -2.45
C ILE A 107 -8.30 6.54 -0.97
N ASN A 108 -9.42 6.71 -0.27
CA ASN A 108 -9.44 7.02 1.16
C ASN A 108 -10.37 6.07 1.93
N HIS A 109 -10.51 6.29 3.24
CA HIS A 109 -11.34 5.43 4.08
C HIS A 109 -12.84 5.47 3.72
N MET A 110 -13.33 6.55 3.11
CA MET A 110 -14.74 6.67 2.72
C MET A 110 -15.05 5.73 1.55
N HIS A 111 -14.15 5.69 0.56
CA HIS A 111 -14.25 4.73 -0.54
C HIS A 111 -14.10 3.29 -0.02
N ALA A 112 -13.14 3.05 0.88
CA ALA A 112 -12.97 1.76 1.52
C ALA A 112 -14.26 1.32 2.26
N ARG A 113 -14.91 2.22 3.01
CA ARG A 113 -16.11 1.90 3.78
C ARG A 113 -17.27 1.41 2.91
N GLN A 114 -17.45 1.96 1.72
CA GLN A 114 -18.54 1.56 0.82
C GLN A 114 -18.54 0.06 0.50
N ILE A 115 -17.36 -0.58 0.55
CA ILE A 115 -17.20 -2.02 0.32
C ILE A 115 -17.65 -2.84 1.55
N PHE A 116 -17.48 -2.32 2.77
CA PHE A 116 -17.88 -3.01 4.00
C PHE A 116 -19.38 -3.04 4.25
N ASP A 117 -20.11 -2.07 3.71
CA ASP A 117 -21.56 -2.00 3.89
C ASP A 117 -22.31 -3.00 2.98
N ILE A 118 -21.58 -3.80 2.19
CA ILE A 118 -22.15 -4.85 1.33
C ILE A 118 -22.46 -6.08 2.19
N PRO A 119 -23.73 -6.50 2.30
CA PRO A 119 -24.09 -7.68 3.07
C PRO A 119 -23.53 -8.93 2.38
N HIS A 120 -22.52 -9.55 2.99
CA HIS A 120 -21.96 -10.80 2.51
C HIS A 120 -22.29 -11.92 3.50
N PRO A 121 -22.97 -13.00 3.08
CA PRO A 121 -23.03 -14.20 3.89
C PRO A 121 -21.62 -14.77 3.97
N CYS A 122 -20.99 -14.68 5.15
CA CYS A 122 -19.68 -15.27 5.37
C CYS A 122 -19.88 -16.75 5.72
N LEU A 123 -19.96 -17.59 4.69
CA LEU A 123 -20.02 -19.04 4.85
C LEU A 123 -18.62 -19.60 4.59
N TYR A 124 -17.87 -19.87 5.66
CA TYR A 124 -16.58 -20.54 5.57
C TYR A 124 -16.81 -22.04 5.35
N GLU A 125 -16.83 -22.46 4.08
CA GLU A 125 -16.79 -23.88 3.75
C GLU A 125 -15.35 -24.38 3.71
N TYR A 126 -15.02 -25.29 4.63
CA TYR A 126 -13.70 -25.93 4.68
C TYR A 126 -13.70 -27.17 3.79
N THR A 127 -12.92 -27.13 2.71
CA THR A 127 -12.94 -28.17 1.68
C THR A 127 -11.92 -29.30 1.89
N SER A 128 -10.85 -29.06 2.64
CA SER A 128 -9.79 -30.06 2.83
C SER A 128 -9.06 -29.93 4.17
N LYS A 129 -8.43 -31.03 4.62
CA LYS A 129 -7.56 -31.08 5.80
C LYS A 129 -6.11 -31.24 5.33
N ALA A 130 -5.22 -30.37 5.77
CA ALA A 130 -3.78 -30.57 5.67
C ALA A 130 -3.21 -31.05 7.00
N THR A 131 -2.17 -31.89 6.93
CA THR A 131 -1.41 -32.32 8.09
C THR A 131 0.00 -31.79 7.94
N GLN A 132 0.44 -30.96 8.89
CA GLN A 132 1.83 -30.53 8.98
C GLN A 132 2.49 -31.21 10.18
N THR A 133 3.62 -31.86 9.92
CA THR A 133 4.50 -32.36 10.97
C THR A 133 5.38 -31.20 11.41
N ILE A 134 5.24 -30.78 12.67
CA ILE A 134 6.14 -29.78 13.25
C ILE A 134 7.29 -30.57 13.88
N ASN A 135 8.45 -30.52 13.23
CA ASN A 135 9.65 -31.19 13.73
C ASN A 135 10.15 -30.47 14.99
N GLY A 136 10.12 -31.18 16.12
CA GLY A 136 10.61 -30.73 17.43
C GLY A 136 11.04 -31.93 18.28
N THR A 137 11.39 -31.72 19.56
CA THR A 137 11.78 -32.81 20.49
C THR A 137 10.69 -33.87 20.72
N HIS A 138 9.45 -33.55 20.36
CA HIS A 138 8.37 -34.52 20.18
C HIS A 138 7.68 -34.24 18.84
N ASP A 139 7.63 -35.23 17.96
CA ASP A 139 6.90 -35.14 16.69
C ASP A 139 5.41 -34.88 16.98
N LYS A 140 4.97 -33.63 16.78
CA LYS A 140 3.56 -33.26 16.82
C LYS A 140 3.05 -33.11 15.39
N ARG A 141 2.05 -33.92 15.05
CA ARG A 141 1.26 -33.75 13.82
C ARG A 141 0.10 -32.82 14.13
N VAL A 142 0.09 -31.65 13.48
CA VAL A 142 -1.03 -30.71 13.57
C VAL A 142 -1.86 -30.85 12.31
N GLN A 143 -3.15 -31.15 12.46
CA GLN A 143 -4.11 -31.09 11.37
C GLN A 143 -4.76 -29.71 11.37
N TYR A 144 -4.79 -29.06 10.21
CA TYR A 144 -5.54 -27.83 10.01
C TYR A 144 -6.44 -27.95 8.78
N GLN A 145 -7.52 -27.19 8.79
CA GLN A 145 -8.45 -27.12 7.67
C GLN A 145 -7.99 -26.02 6.72
N ILE A 146 -7.93 -26.32 5.42
CA ILE A 146 -7.68 -25.34 4.38
C ILE A 146 -9.04 -24.81 3.90
N PRO A 147 -9.27 -23.49 3.93
CA PRO A 147 -10.47 -22.89 3.34
C PRO A 147 -10.50 -23.12 1.82
N SER A 148 -11.69 -23.14 1.22
CA SER A 148 -11.81 -23.23 -0.23
C SER A 148 -11.17 -22.03 -0.93
N SER A 149 -10.76 -22.18 -2.20
CA SER A 149 -10.23 -21.07 -2.99
C SER A 149 -11.20 -19.90 -3.09
N GLU A 150 -12.51 -20.16 -3.13
CA GLU A 150 -13.55 -19.14 -3.14
C GLU A 150 -13.64 -18.38 -1.81
N CYS A 151 -13.41 -19.05 -0.67
CA CYS A 151 -13.32 -18.41 0.65
C CYS A 151 -12.06 -17.53 0.80
N ILE A 152 -10.97 -17.88 0.11
CA ILE A 152 -9.72 -17.13 0.09
C ILE A 152 -9.84 -15.90 -0.83
N THR A 153 -10.22 -16.14 -2.09
CA THR A 153 -10.31 -15.09 -3.13
C THR A 153 -11.49 -14.15 -2.92
N GLN A 154 -12.58 -14.64 -2.33
CA GLN A 154 -13.82 -13.89 -2.09
C GLN A 154 -14.26 -13.13 -3.35
N PRO A 155 -14.54 -13.82 -4.48
CA PRO A 155 -14.65 -13.20 -5.80
C PRO A 155 -15.74 -12.12 -5.90
N LEU A 156 -16.80 -12.22 -5.09
CA LEU A 156 -17.80 -11.16 -4.98
C LEU A 156 -17.21 -9.91 -4.30
N VAL A 157 -16.52 -10.06 -3.18
CA VAL A 157 -15.80 -8.95 -2.53
C VAL A 157 -14.75 -8.39 -3.48
N GLU A 158 -14.06 -9.24 -4.24
CA GLU A 158 -13.14 -8.81 -5.29
C GLU A 158 -13.82 -7.96 -6.35
N ASP A 159 -14.91 -8.43 -6.94
CA ASP A 159 -15.62 -7.69 -7.99
C ASP A 159 -16.07 -6.30 -7.50
N TYR A 160 -16.51 -6.17 -6.24
CA TYR A 160 -16.87 -4.88 -5.68
C TYR A 160 -15.66 -4.03 -5.28
N ALA A 161 -14.72 -4.61 -4.54
CA ALA A 161 -13.56 -3.90 -4.00
C ALA A 161 -12.58 -3.45 -5.08
N CYS A 162 -12.52 -4.21 -6.16
CA CYS A 162 -11.68 -3.93 -7.30
C CYS A 162 -12.43 -3.14 -8.39
N THR A 163 -13.66 -2.66 -8.17
CA THR A 163 -14.30 -1.75 -9.13
C THR A 163 -14.17 -0.30 -8.67
N ILE A 164 -13.26 0.45 -9.29
CA ILE A 164 -13.07 1.89 -9.05
C ILE A 164 -13.51 2.65 -10.30
N ASP A 165 -14.54 3.50 -10.19
CA ASP A 165 -15.08 4.28 -11.32
C ASP A 165 -15.51 3.44 -12.54
N LYS A 166 -16.04 2.23 -12.31
CA LYS A 166 -16.36 1.24 -13.36
C LYS A 166 -15.13 0.60 -14.01
N CYS A 167 -13.92 0.93 -13.57
CA CYS A 167 -12.70 0.23 -13.96
C CYS A 167 -12.46 -0.93 -13.00
N ARG A 168 -12.28 -2.14 -13.56
CA ARG A 168 -11.86 -3.30 -12.79
C ARG A 168 -10.34 -3.25 -12.56
N VAL A 169 -9.96 -2.95 -11.34
CA VAL A 169 -8.62 -3.11 -10.76
C VAL A 169 -8.39 -4.60 -10.46
N ARG A 170 -7.15 -5.05 -10.27
CA ARG A 170 -6.89 -6.41 -9.77
C ARG A 170 -6.75 -6.41 -8.25
N MET A 171 -6.83 -7.58 -7.63
CA MET A 171 -6.34 -7.72 -6.26
C MET A 171 -4.86 -7.35 -6.17
N PRO A 172 -4.43 -6.66 -5.11
CA PRO A 172 -3.03 -6.30 -4.95
C PRO A 172 -2.18 -7.52 -4.62
N GLN A 173 -1.08 -7.69 -5.33
CA GLN A 173 -0.09 -8.73 -4.99
C GLN A 173 0.87 -8.25 -3.89
N VAL A 174 1.05 -6.93 -3.76
CA VAL A 174 1.96 -6.33 -2.78
C VAL A 174 1.28 -5.15 -2.10
N VAL A 175 1.29 -5.15 -0.78
CA VAL A 175 0.88 -4.03 0.07
C VAL A 175 2.11 -3.51 0.80
N ILE A 176 2.47 -2.25 0.54
CA ILE A 176 3.59 -1.55 1.16
C ILE A 176 3.03 -0.51 2.10
N VAL A 177 3.28 -0.68 3.40
CA VAL A 177 2.86 0.29 4.40
C VAL A 177 4.01 1.21 4.75
N CYS A 178 3.85 2.48 4.39
CA CYS A 178 4.84 3.53 4.57
C CYS A 178 4.54 4.33 5.85
N ARG A 179 5.54 4.42 6.71
CA ARG A 179 5.46 5.15 7.99
C ARG A 179 6.45 6.29 8.02
N LEU A 180 6.20 7.24 8.92
CA LEU A 180 7.13 8.34 9.17
C LEU A 180 8.47 7.78 9.64
N SER A 181 9.54 8.14 8.95
CA SER A 181 10.91 7.80 9.33
C SER A 181 11.30 8.52 10.62
N LEU A 182 12.20 7.92 11.40
CA LEU A 182 12.76 8.59 12.59
C LEU A 182 13.42 9.92 12.22
N GLN A 183 14.12 9.96 11.08
CA GLN A 183 14.72 11.20 10.57
C GLN A 183 13.65 12.25 10.27
N GLY A 184 12.58 11.89 9.57
CA GLY A 184 11.45 12.79 9.29
C GLY A 184 10.80 13.31 10.56
N ALA A 185 10.62 12.44 11.57
CA ALA A 185 10.10 12.83 12.88
C ALA A 185 11.02 13.83 13.60
N ILE A 186 12.34 13.58 13.62
CA ILE A 186 13.33 14.49 14.22
C ILE A 186 13.35 15.83 13.48
N CYS A 187 13.40 15.81 12.15
CA CYS A 187 13.38 17.03 11.33
C CYS A 187 12.12 17.87 11.61
N TYR A 188 10.96 17.24 11.77
CA TYR A 188 9.73 17.94 12.15
C TYR A 188 9.85 18.56 13.54
N ILE A 189 10.33 17.82 14.55
CA ILE A 189 10.52 18.34 15.91
C ILE A 189 11.48 19.54 15.91
N LEU A 190 12.61 19.43 15.20
CA LEU A 190 13.58 20.52 15.10
C LEU A 190 12.97 21.74 14.40
N LYS A 191 12.27 21.54 13.28
CA LYS A 191 11.57 22.61 12.57
C LYS A 191 10.56 23.31 13.48
N TRP A 192 9.77 22.53 14.22
CA TRP A 192 8.79 23.02 15.17
C TRP A 192 9.45 23.82 16.32
N LEU A 193 10.51 23.29 16.93
CA LEU A 193 11.28 23.97 17.98
C LEU A 193 11.88 25.30 17.49
N LEU A 194 12.35 25.34 16.25
CA LEU A 194 13.03 26.53 15.70
C LEU A 194 12.05 27.60 15.18
N LEU A 195 10.91 27.20 14.59
CA LEU A 195 9.98 28.13 13.94
C LEU A 195 8.75 28.46 14.80
N ASP A 196 8.10 27.46 15.40
CA ASP A 196 6.81 27.68 16.07
C ASP A 196 6.95 28.22 17.50
N VAL A 197 7.97 27.77 18.24
CA VAL A 197 8.28 28.34 19.57
C VAL A 197 8.70 29.80 19.45
N ALA A 198 9.34 30.18 18.34
CA ALA A 198 9.78 31.55 18.08
C ALA A 198 8.64 32.49 17.65
N LEU A 199 7.59 31.97 16.99
CA LEU A 199 6.58 32.79 16.31
C LEU A 199 5.18 32.75 16.93
N ASN A 200 4.77 31.67 17.63
CA ASN A 200 3.44 31.61 18.25
C ASN A 200 3.33 30.54 19.37
N PRO A 201 3.61 30.89 20.64
CA PRO A 201 3.61 29.94 21.76
C PRO A 201 2.22 29.43 22.18
N SER A 202 1.12 30.01 21.68
CA SER A 202 -0.26 29.73 22.14
C SER A 202 -1.10 28.84 21.21
N GLY A 203 -0.60 28.46 20.01
CA GLY A 203 -1.29 27.53 19.09
C GLY A 203 -1.12 26.04 19.42
N LEU A 204 -0.69 25.75 20.66
CA LEU A 204 0.12 24.59 21.01
C LEU A 204 -0.71 23.37 21.46
N TYR A 205 -1.53 22.83 20.56
CA TYR A 205 -2.26 21.57 20.83
C TYR A 205 -2.32 20.66 19.60
N ILE A 206 -1.20 20.51 18.88
CA ILE A 206 -1.16 19.66 17.69
C ILE A 206 -0.52 18.31 18.03
N LYS A 207 -1.39 17.29 18.19
CA LYS A 207 -1.18 15.84 17.97
C LYS A 207 0.20 15.20 18.30
N PHE A 208 0.96 15.73 19.26
CA PHE A 208 2.29 15.23 19.62
C PHE A 208 2.26 13.76 20.10
N SER A 209 1.14 13.32 20.67
CA SER A 209 0.92 11.92 21.05
C SER A 209 1.08 10.95 19.87
N SER A 210 0.62 11.33 18.68
CA SER A 210 0.76 10.51 17.47
C SER A 210 2.20 10.46 16.98
N LEU A 211 2.92 11.58 17.05
CA LEU A 211 4.34 11.68 16.70
C LEU A 211 5.23 10.88 17.66
N ILE A 212 5.02 11.02 18.97
CA ILE A 212 5.72 10.22 19.99
C ILE A 212 5.45 8.73 19.75
N GLY A 213 4.19 8.35 19.51
CA GLY A 213 3.84 6.98 19.17
C GLY A 213 4.57 6.47 17.92
N ALA A 214 4.73 7.30 16.88
CA ALA A 214 5.50 6.96 15.68
C ALA A 214 7.00 6.79 15.98
N ILE A 215 7.59 7.67 16.80
CA ILE A 215 8.99 7.57 17.23
C ILE A 215 9.22 6.30 18.05
N CYS A 216 8.37 6.02 19.05
CA CYS A 216 8.46 4.81 19.85
C CYS A 216 8.38 3.55 18.98
N LYS A 217 7.49 3.52 17.98
CA LYS A 217 7.39 2.40 17.03
C LYS A 217 8.65 2.23 16.17
N ASN A 218 9.23 3.32 15.68
CA ASN A 218 10.51 3.32 14.93
C ASN A 218 11.67 2.79 15.79
N VAL A 219 11.77 3.25 17.04
CA VAL A 219 12.84 2.84 17.95
C VAL A 219 12.67 1.37 18.34
N ALA A 220 11.44 0.97 18.69
CA ALA A 220 11.13 -0.41 19.04
C ALA A 220 11.42 -1.37 17.88
N SER A 221 11.07 -1.01 16.63
CA SER A 221 11.35 -1.86 15.47
C SER A 221 12.86 -2.05 15.23
N ARG A 222 13.67 -1.01 15.46
CA ARG A 222 15.13 -1.09 15.32
C ARG A 222 15.79 -1.90 16.44
N LEU A 223 15.32 -1.74 17.67
CA LEU A 223 15.93 -2.41 18.85
C LEU A 223 15.50 -3.87 18.98
N LEU A 224 14.26 -4.20 18.65
CA LEU A 224 13.70 -5.53 18.87
C LEU A 224 13.73 -6.42 17.61
N GLY A 225 14.32 -5.93 16.51
CA GLY A 225 14.61 -6.69 15.29
C GLY A 225 13.40 -7.24 14.52
N SER A 226 12.20 -7.22 15.10
CA SER A 226 10.96 -7.73 14.52
C SER A 226 9.79 -7.52 15.50
N VAL A 227 9.53 -6.27 15.94
CA VAL A 227 8.19 -6.04 16.50
C VAL A 227 7.23 -6.36 15.35
N ALA A 228 6.46 -7.44 15.49
CA ALA A 228 5.37 -7.77 14.60
C ALA A 228 4.42 -6.59 14.66
N ILE A 229 4.53 -5.67 13.72
CA ILE A 229 3.69 -4.48 13.75
C ILE A 229 2.33 -4.92 13.24
N ILE A 230 1.47 -5.25 14.21
CA ILE A 230 0.06 -5.52 14.02
C ILE A 230 -0.55 -4.25 13.43
N TYR A 231 -1.01 -4.37 12.18
CA TYR A 231 -1.72 -3.31 11.52
C TYR A 231 -3.06 -3.13 12.22
N PRO A 232 -3.42 -1.90 12.63
CA PRO A 232 -4.76 -1.67 13.10
C PRO A 232 -5.69 -1.91 11.91
N PHE A 233 -6.57 -2.90 11.99
CA PHE A 233 -7.75 -2.96 11.14
C PHE A 233 -8.73 -1.84 11.58
N GLY A 234 -9.47 -1.26 10.63
CA GLY A 234 -10.47 -0.22 10.92
C GLY A 234 -10.29 1.07 10.11
N LYS A 235 -10.89 2.17 10.57
CA LYS A 235 -11.02 3.44 9.79
C LYS A 235 -9.69 4.04 9.31
N CYS A 236 -8.62 3.83 10.06
CA CYS A 236 -7.26 4.29 9.71
C CYS A 236 -6.32 3.14 9.34
N GLY A 237 -6.90 1.95 9.14
CA GLY A 237 -6.21 0.69 8.89
C GLY A 237 -6.09 0.35 7.41
N ILE A 238 -5.30 -0.68 7.12
CA ILE A 238 -5.31 -1.33 5.80
C ILE A 238 -6.71 -1.92 5.61
N PRO A 239 -7.40 -1.64 4.51
CA PRO A 239 -8.62 -2.34 4.19
C PRO A 239 -8.42 -3.85 4.08
N PRO A 240 -9.14 -4.70 4.85
CA PRO A 240 -8.99 -6.15 4.83
C PRO A 240 -8.89 -6.84 3.47
N TRP A 241 -9.66 -6.42 2.45
CA TRP A 241 -9.60 -7.05 1.12
C TRP A 241 -8.26 -6.84 0.42
N PHE A 242 -7.48 -5.83 0.79
CA PHE A 242 -6.12 -5.70 0.27
C PHE A 242 -5.22 -6.86 0.70
N LEU A 243 -5.57 -7.60 1.75
CA LEU A 243 -4.69 -8.60 2.35
C LEU A 243 -4.99 -10.04 1.91
N ALA A 244 -6.04 -10.27 1.12
CA ALA A 244 -6.49 -11.63 0.80
C ALA A 244 -5.40 -12.47 0.11
N GLU A 245 -4.66 -11.87 -0.82
CA GLU A 245 -3.61 -12.54 -1.60
C GLU A 245 -2.28 -11.77 -1.64
N SER A 246 -2.20 -10.66 -0.90
CA SER A 246 -1.04 -9.77 -0.95
C SER A 246 0.06 -10.18 0.00
N GLU A 247 1.30 -9.99 -0.41
CA GLU A 247 2.42 -9.89 0.51
C GLU A 247 2.46 -8.49 1.15
N LEU A 248 2.73 -8.46 2.46
CA LEU A 248 2.63 -7.25 3.26
C LEU A 248 4.01 -6.82 3.76
N TYR A 249 4.49 -5.69 3.27
CA TYR A 249 5.76 -5.11 3.67
C TYR A 249 5.56 -3.81 4.43
N GLN A 250 6.44 -3.55 5.40
CA GLN A 250 6.41 -2.32 6.17
C GLN A 250 7.74 -1.60 6.11
N PHE A 251 7.68 -0.30 5.85
CA PHE A 251 8.86 0.56 5.81
C PHE A 251 8.64 1.84 6.60
N PHE A 252 9.71 2.31 7.22
CA PHE A 252 9.77 3.60 7.91
C PHE A 252 10.38 4.66 6.99
N ASP A 253 9.86 4.74 5.79
CA ASP A 253 10.17 5.80 4.83
C ASP A 253 9.15 5.78 3.69
N PHE A 254 9.24 6.77 2.80
CA PHE A 254 8.45 6.84 1.58
C PHE A 254 9.30 7.36 0.41
N GLY A 255 9.68 6.46 -0.49
CA GLY A 255 10.48 6.81 -1.67
C GLY A 255 10.74 5.61 -2.59
N PRO A 256 11.41 5.81 -3.74
CA PRO A 256 11.58 4.77 -4.77
C PRO A 256 12.37 3.54 -4.27
N LEU A 257 13.36 3.76 -3.40
CA LEU A 257 14.17 2.67 -2.83
C LEU A 257 13.34 1.71 -1.98
N VAL A 258 12.38 2.23 -1.21
CA VAL A 258 11.45 1.41 -0.41
C VAL A 258 10.65 0.45 -1.30
N PHE A 259 10.15 0.94 -2.43
CA PHE A 259 9.38 0.12 -3.36
C PHE A 259 10.25 -0.90 -4.07
N GLN A 260 11.48 -0.53 -4.42
CA GLN A 260 12.44 -1.46 -5.01
C GLN A 260 12.77 -2.60 -4.03
N GLU A 261 13.11 -2.28 -2.78
CA GLU A 261 13.41 -3.28 -1.75
C GLU A 261 12.22 -4.20 -1.47
N ALA A 262 11.01 -3.66 -1.42
CA ALA A 262 9.78 -4.44 -1.29
C ALA A 262 9.61 -5.43 -2.44
N LEU A 263 9.89 -5.01 -3.68
CA LEU A 263 9.75 -5.86 -4.87
C LEU A 263 10.84 -6.92 -4.97
N GLU A 264 12.07 -6.58 -4.62
CA GLU A 264 13.16 -7.56 -4.51
C GLU A 264 12.84 -8.64 -3.48
N THR A 265 12.34 -8.22 -2.30
CA THR A 265 11.89 -9.15 -1.26
C THR A 265 10.71 -9.99 -1.75
N PHE A 266 9.72 -9.38 -2.40
CA PHE A 266 8.58 -10.09 -2.97
C PHE A 266 8.98 -11.17 -3.98
N ASN A 267 9.90 -10.85 -4.90
CA ASN A 267 10.35 -11.79 -5.92
C ASN A 267 11.11 -13.01 -5.35
N THR A 268 11.60 -12.91 -4.11
CA THR A 268 12.31 -13.99 -3.42
C THR A 268 11.45 -14.68 -2.35
N THR A 269 10.23 -14.19 -2.10
CA THR A 269 9.32 -14.73 -1.08
C THR A 269 8.60 -15.98 -1.62
N GLU A 270 8.70 -17.09 -0.88
CA GLU A 270 7.94 -18.31 -1.17
C GLU A 270 6.50 -18.17 -0.68
N ARG A 271 5.53 -18.23 -1.60
CA ARG A 271 4.10 -18.06 -1.31
C ARG A 271 3.38 -19.40 -1.30
N LYS A 272 2.72 -19.69 -0.18
CA LYS A 272 2.04 -20.98 0.04
C LYS A 272 0.53 -20.94 -0.19
N PHE A 273 -0.08 -19.76 -0.24
CA PHE A 273 -1.52 -19.58 -0.51
C PHE A 273 -2.42 -20.49 0.33
N GLY A 274 -2.13 -20.59 1.64
CA GLY A 274 -2.88 -21.43 2.58
C GLY A 274 -2.52 -22.93 2.59
N LYS A 275 -1.48 -23.35 1.86
CA LYS A 275 -0.98 -24.74 1.80
C LYS A 275 0.24 -25.01 2.67
#